data_AF-A0A9K3LMR5-F1
#
_entry.id   AF-A0A9K3LMR5-F1
#
_cell.length_a   1.000
_cell.length_b   1.000
_cell.length_c   1.000
_cell.angle_alpha   90.00
_cell.angle_beta   90.00
_cell.angle_gamma   90.00
#
_symmetry.space_group_name_H-M   'P 1'
#
loop_
_entity.id
_entity.type
_entity.pdbx_description
1 polymer ?
#
loop_
_entity_poly.entity_id
_entity_poly.type
_entity_poly.pdbx_seq_one_letter_code
_entity_poly.pdbx_strand_id
1 'polypeptide(L)'
;MSSTDRLILSQEQMSDKLYDAESMMQIKSTIANGYAVLLNNGAISPKNNGKKKEKSPQKKKEDDSTSLAFMALTSGNVLDACFGVEQASRTGDSPARRKAQAAKDLLDGCFTTDSFQDLAVETYYNAFKIVIEHNEQMSKLNCFTRCFKAKKIQTETEQKLNTTFSRLAKAIGEKR
;
A
#
# COMPACT_ATOMS: atom_id res chain seq x y z
N MET A 1 7.31 -40.28 5.67
CA MET A 1 6.93 -38.86 5.84
C MET A 1 8.22 -38.09 6.07
N SER A 2 8.77 -37.46 5.03
CA SER A 2 10.05 -36.75 5.13
C SER A 2 10.05 -35.53 4.21
N SER A 3 10.65 -34.46 4.74
CA SER A 3 11.22 -33.32 4.03
C SER A 3 10.24 -32.31 3.43
N THR A 4 9.94 -31.32 4.26
CA THR A 4 9.83 -29.89 3.94
C THR A 4 10.34 -29.48 2.55
N ASP A 5 9.48 -29.56 1.53
CA ASP A 5 9.55 -28.68 0.37
C ASP A 5 9.01 -27.30 0.79
N ARG A 6 9.81 -26.56 1.57
CA ARG A 6 9.62 -25.12 1.68
C ARG A 6 10.08 -24.53 0.35
N LEU A 7 9.19 -24.55 -0.64
CA LEU A 7 9.35 -23.76 -1.85
C LEU A 7 9.59 -22.31 -1.41
N ILE A 8 10.84 -21.88 -1.53
CA ILE A 8 11.23 -20.48 -1.39
C ILE A 8 10.45 -19.77 -2.50
N LEU A 9 9.32 -19.17 -2.15
CA LEU A 9 8.56 -18.33 -3.05
C LEU A 9 9.53 -17.29 -3.59
N SER A 10 9.57 -17.12 -4.91
CA SER A 10 10.41 -16.08 -5.51
C SER A 10 9.96 -14.71 -4.97
N GLN A 11 10.87 -13.74 -4.96
CA GLN A 11 10.57 -12.38 -4.51
C GLN A 11 9.38 -11.76 -5.28
N GLU A 12 9.22 -12.15 -6.54
CA GLU A 12 8.10 -11.77 -7.41
C GLU A 12 6.78 -12.39 -6.90
N GLN A 13 6.76 -13.71 -6.64
CA GLN A 13 5.59 -14.41 -6.08
C GLN A 13 5.20 -13.90 -4.69
N MET A 14 6.15 -13.36 -3.92
CA MET A 14 5.87 -12.72 -2.64
C MET A 14 5.26 -11.33 -2.82
N SER A 15 5.67 -10.59 -3.85
CA SER A 15 5.13 -9.27 -4.15
C SER A 15 3.67 -9.35 -4.59
N ASP A 16 3.31 -10.37 -5.40
CA ASP A 16 1.93 -10.65 -5.84
C ASP A 16 0.97 -10.97 -4.68
N LYS A 17 1.52 -11.30 -3.50
CA LYS A 17 0.73 -11.57 -2.28
C LYS A 17 0.52 -10.33 -1.42
N LEU A 18 1.19 -9.22 -1.73
CA LEU A 18 1.10 -7.98 -0.94
C LEU A 18 0.14 -6.98 -1.58
N TYR A 19 0.03 -6.97 -2.90
CA TYR A 19 -0.85 -6.03 -3.61
C TYR A 19 -1.22 -6.54 -5.01
N ASP A 20 -2.21 -5.90 -5.62
CA ASP A 20 -2.58 -6.09 -7.03
C ASP A 20 -2.43 -4.76 -7.77
N ALA A 21 -1.42 -4.67 -8.64
CA ALA A 21 -1.04 -3.41 -9.29
C ALA A 21 -2.19 -2.80 -10.12
N GLU A 22 -2.93 -3.65 -10.84
CA GLU A 22 -4.06 -3.23 -11.65
C GLU A 22 -5.17 -2.64 -10.77
N SER A 23 -5.53 -3.35 -9.71
CA SER A 23 -6.52 -2.88 -8.72
C SER A 23 -6.10 -1.57 -8.08
N MET A 24 -4.82 -1.43 -7.70
CA MET A 24 -4.30 -0.20 -7.10
C MET A 24 -4.40 1.00 -8.04
N MET A 25 -4.09 0.84 -9.33
CA MET A 25 -4.18 1.93 -10.31
C MET A 25 -5.63 2.35 -10.60
N GLN A 26 -6.61 1.49 -10.34
CA GLN A 26 -8.03 1.81 -10.45
C GLN A 26 -8.59 2.60 -9.25
N ILE A 27 -7.83 2.71 -8.15
CA ILE A 27 -8.26 3.46 -6.96
C ILE A 27 -8.35 4.95 -7.31
N LYS A 28 -9.52 5.55 -7.02
CA LYS A 28 -9.74 6.99 -7.18
C LYS A 28 -8.76 7.78 -6.30
N SER A 29 -8.18 8.84 -6.86
CA SER A 29 -7.22 9.71 -6.16
C SER A 29 -7.70 10.18 -4.78
N THR A 30 -8.99 10.52 -4.63
CA THR A 30 -9.57 10.94 -3.33
C THR A 30 -9.55 9.83 -2.29
N ILE A 31 -9.80 8.58 -2.70
CA ILE A 31 -9.76 7.40 -1.83
C ILE A 31 -8.31 7.07 -1.48
N ALA A 32 -7.42 7.06 -2.47
CA ALA A 32 -5.99 6.82 -2.27
C ALA A 32 -5.38 7.83 -1.28
N ASN A 33 -5.76 9.11 -1.38
CA ASN A 33 -5.34 10.14 -0.44
C ASN A 33 -5.91 9.90 0.97
N GLY A 34 -7.15 9.43 1.09
CA GLY A 34 -7.73 9.03 2.37
C GLY A 34 -6.93 7.92 3.06
N TYR A 35 -6.52 6.90 2.32
CA TYR A 35 -5.66 5.83 2.85
C TYR A 35 -4.27 6.33 3.24
N ALA A 36 -3.66 7.21 2.43
CA ALA A 36 -2.37 7.81 2.78
C ALA A 36 -2.44 8.63 4.08
N VAL A 37 -3.55 9.34 4.32
CA VAL A 37 -3.78 10.07 5.58
C VAL A 37 -3.94 9.11 6.76
N LEU A 38 -4.65 8.01 6.57
CA LEU A 38 -4.86 6.99 7.59
C LEU A 38 -3.55 6.30 7.97
N LEU A 39 -2.70 5.95 7.00
CA LEU A 39 -1.39 5.33 7.24
C LEU A 39 -0.35 6.30 7.82
N ASN A 40 -0.50 7.61 7.56
CA ASN A 40 0.37 8.63 8.13
C ASN A 40 -0.20 9.26 9.41
N ASN A 41 -1.27 8.67 9.98
CA ASN A 41 -1.98 9.17 11.17
C ASN A 41 -2.23 10.69 11.19
N GLY A 42 -2.63 11.27 10.06
CA GLY A 42 -3.14 12.64 10.00
C GLY A 42 -2.13 13.78 9.82
N ALA A 43 -0.83 13.51 9.62
CA ALA A 43 0.15 14.61 9.41
C ALA A 43 0.21 15.19 7.98
N ILE A 44 -0.61 14.71 7.04
CA ILE A 44 -0.68 15.33 5.70
C ILE A 44 -1.71 16.44 5.73
N SER A 45 -1.27 17.62 6.18
CA SER A 45 -1.97 18.86 5.84
C SER A 45 -2.03 18.97 4.31
N PRO A 46 -3.20 19.22 3.69
CA PRO A 46 -3.25 19.52 2.27
C PRO A 46 -2.34 20.73 2.03
N LYS A 47 -1.51 20.69 0.97
CA LYS A 47 -0.67 21.81 0.55
C LYS A 47 -1.56 23.02 0.22
N ASN A 48 -1.95 23.78 1.24
CA ASN A 48 -2.43 25.13 1.07
C ASN A 48 -1.19 25.99 0.90
N ASN A 49 -1.00 26.52 -0.32
CA ASN A 49 -0.10 27.62 -0.59
C ASN A 49 -0.58 28.87 0.17
N GLY A 50 -0.31 28.95 1.47
CA GLY A 50 -0.83 30.00 2.34
C GLY A 50 -0.18 30.02 3.72
N LYS A 51 0.98 30.67 3.82
CA LYS A 51 1.56 31.41 4.96
C LYS A 51 1.44 30.84 6.39
N LYS A 52 2.64 30.52 6.95
CA LYS A 52 3.14 30.69 8.35
C LYS A 52 2.16 30.58 9.54
N LYS A 53 2.47 29.66 10.46
CA LYS A 53 2.92 29.88 11.88
C LYS A 53 3.16 28.51 12.55
N GLU A 54 4.41 28.21 12.92
CA GLU A 54 5.02 28.31 14.26
C GLU A 54 4.68 27.16 15.25
N LYS A 55 5.76 26.40 15.51
CA LYS A 55 6.11 25.38 16.50
C LYS A 55 5.22 25.15 17.73
N SER A 56 5.02 23.86 17.99
CA SER A 56 4.93 23.28 19.34
C SER A 56 5.89 22.08 19.43
N PRO A 57 6.71 21.92 20.48
CA PRO A 57 7.49 20.72 20.70
C PRO A 57 6.62 19.70 21.43
N GLN A 58 6.01 18.76 20.70
CA GLN A 58 5.36 17.61 21.33
C GLN A 58 6.37 16.49 21.52
N LYS A 59 6.57 16.15 22.80
CA LYS A 59 7.30 14.99 23.31
C LYS A 59 6.95 13.74 22.50
N LYS A 60 7.99 12.98 22.13
CA LYS A 60 7.94 11.62 21.56
C LYS A 60 6.86 10.76 22.22
N LYS A 61 5.74 10.61 21.50
CA LYS A 61 4.79 9.50 21.54
C LYS A 61 4.81 8.83 20.16
N GLU A 62 6.01 8.52 19.66
CA GLU A 62 6.21 7.92 18.33
C GLU A 62 5.65 6.49 18.25
N ASP A 63 5.42 5.83 19.38
CA ASP A 63 5.07 4.41 19.44
C ASP A 63 3.60 4.11 19.09
N ASP A 64 2.67 4.97 19.52
CA ASP A 64 1.24 4.74 19.33
C ASP A 64 0.80 5.01 17.87
N SER A 65 1.51 5.90 17.17
CA SER A 65 1.14 6.27 15.80
C SER A 65 1.42 5.17 14.79
N THR A 66 2.59 4.54 14.85
CA THR A 66 2.92 3.43 13.93
C THR A 66 1.99 2.26 14.18
N SER A 67 1.71 1.92 15.45
CA SER A 67 0.80 0.83 15.80
C SER A 67 -0.60 1.05 15.20
N LEU A 68 -1.16 2.25 15.33
CA LEU A 68 -2.45 2.60 14.74
C LEU A 68 -2.45 2.56 13.20
N ALA A 69 -1.39 3.05 12.56
CA ALA A 69 -1.25 3.00 11.10
C ALA A 69 -1.13 1.56 10.60
N PHE A 70 -0.38 0.72 11.32
CA PHE A 70 -0.25 -0.69 11.02
C PHE A 70 -1.58 -1.43 11.24
N MET A 71 -2.30 -1.14 12.33
CA MET A 71 -3.67 -1.66 12.54
C MET A 71 -4.60 -1.23 11.41
N ALA A 72 -4.54 0.01 10.96
CA ALA A 72 -5.31 0.47 9.81
C ALA A 72 -4.96 -0.28 8.52
N LEU A 73 -3.68 -0.63 8.34
CA LEU A 73 -3.20 -1.44 7.24
C LEU A 73 -3.77 -2.86 7.29
N THR A 74 -3.57 -3.59 8.40
CA THR A 74 -3.89 -5.03 8.49
C THR A 74 -5.33 -5.32 8.89
N SER A 75 -5.88 -4.56 9.83
CA SER A 75 -7.26 -4.75 10.32
C SER A 75 -8.27 -3.87 9.59
N GLY A 76 -7.82 -2.80 8.94
CA GLY A 76 -8.68 -1.92 8.15
C GLY A 76 -8.94 -2.40 6.72
N ASN A 77 -9.52 -1.51 5.92
CA ASN A 77 -9.84 -1.76 4.51
C ASN A 77 -8.72 -1.31 3.55
N VAL A 78 -7.51 -1.05 4.05
CA VAL A 78 -6.37 -0.59 3.22
C VAL A 78 -5.93 -1.68 2.26
N LEU A 79 -5.66 -2.88 2.80
CA LEU A 79 -5.29 -4.04 1.98
C LEU A 79 -6.43 -4.45 1.05
N ASP A 80 -7.67 -4.41 1.53
CA ASP A 80 -8.86 -4.69 0.72
C ASP A 80 -8.90 -3.83 -0.55
N ALA A 81 -8.59 -2.53 -0.45
CA ALA A 81 -8.50 -1.65 -1.60
C ALA A 81 -7.33 -2.01 -2.54
N CYS A 82 -6.19 -2.46 -1.99
CA CYS A 82 -5.05 -2.89 -2.79
C CYS A 82 -5.34 -4.13 -3.66
N PHE A 83 -6.42 -4.85 -3.38
CA PHE A 83 -6.91 -5.99 -4.17
C PHE A 83 -8.26 -5.75 -4.84
N GLY A 84 -8.77 -4.50 -4.87
CA GLY A 84 -10.00 -4.16 -5.58
C GLY A 84 -11.29 -4.58 -4.88
N VAL A 85 -11.27 -4.74 -3.54
CA VAL A 85 -12.47 -5.06 -2.76
C VAL A 85 -13.24 -3.78 -2.44
N GLU A 86 -14.30 -3.51 -3.20
CA GLU A 86 -15.09 -2.26 -3.07
C GLU A 86 -15.93 -2.17 -1.78
N GLN A 87 -16.34 -3.31 -1.21
CA GLN A 87 -17.20 -3.35 -0.01
C GLN A 87 -16.79 -4.51 0.90
N ALA A 88 -16.16 -4.21 2.04
CA ALA A 88 -15.78 -5.21 3.04
C ALA A 88 -17.01 -5.89 3.69
N SER A 89 -18.13 -5.16 3.83
CA SER A 89 -19.34 -5.61 4.53
C SER A 89 -20.27 -6.51 3.72
N ARG A 90 -20.11 -6.61 2.40
CA ARG A 90 -20.91 -7.55 1.61
C ARG A 90 -20.47 -8.97 1.92
N THR A 91 -21.34 -9.83 2.40
CA THR A 91 -21.10 -11.28 2.55
C THR A 91 -20.90 -11.91 1.17
N GLY A 92 -19.64 -12.12 0.77
CA GLY A 92 -19.29 -12.74 -0.50
C GLY A 92 -17.82 -13.13 -0.53
N ASP A 93 -17.53 -14.40 -0.80
CA ASP A 93 -16.17 -14.89 -1.01
C ASP A 93 -15.75 -14.59 -2.46
N SER A 94 -14.97 -13.53 -2.66
CA SER A 94 -14.38 -13.20 -3.96
C SER A 94 -12.89 -13.53 -3.98
N PRO A 95 -12.29 -13.84 -5.15
CA PRO A 95 -10.86 -14.04 -5.27
C PRO A 95 -10.04 -12.86 -4.74
N ALA A 96 -10.48 -11.64 -5.00
CA ALA A 96 -9.89 -10.40 -4.47
C ALA A 96 -9.87 -10.38 -2.94
N ARG A 97 -10.99 -10.74 -2.30
CA ARG A 97 -11.09 -10.80 -0.83
C ARG A 97 -10.19 -11.88 -0.23
N ARG A 98 -10.09 -13.05 -0.88
CA ARG A 98 -9.16 -14.11 -0.45
C ARG A 98 -7.71 -13.65 -0.54
N LYS A 99 -7.32 -12.95 -1.60
CA LYS A 99 -5.97 -12.37 -1.73
C LYS A 99 -5.71 -11.32 -0.65
N ALA A 100 -6.66 -10.41 -0.42
CA ALA A 100 -6.55 -9.40 0.63
C ALA A 100 -6.40 -10.04 2.01
N GLN A 101 -7.21 -11.04 2.34
CA GLN A 101 -7.10 -11.76 3.60
C GLN A 101 -5.76 -12.49 3.72
N ALA A 102 -5.28 -13.14 2.65
CA ALA A 102 -3.97 -13.78 2.65
C ALA A 102 -2.83 -12.77 2.89
N ALA A 103 -2.95 -11.54 2.39
CA ALA A 103 -2.00 -10.47 2.65
C ALA A 103 -2.04 -10.02 4.12
N LYS A 104 -3.25 -9.88 4.70
CA LYS A 104 -3.46 -9.57 6.12
C LYS A 104 -2.79 -10.61 7.01
N ASP A 105 -3.11 -11.88 6.78
CA ASP A 105 -2.57 -13.01 7.53
C ASP A 105 -1.03 -13.08 7.41
N LEU A 106 -0.50 -12.75 6.23
CA LEU A 106 0.95 -12.72 5.98
C LEU A 106 1.64 -11.63 6.81
N LEU A 107 1.08 -10.43 6.86
CA LEU A 107 1.65 -9.30 7.60
C LEU A 107 1.49 -9.47 9.11
N ASP A 108 0.33 -9.95 9.57
CA ASP A 108 0.07 -10.23 10.99
C ASP A 108 1.02 -11.32 11.52
N GLY A 109 1.35 -12.32 10.70
CA GLY A 109 2.35 -13.34 11.04
C GLY A 109 3.79 -12.81 11.18
N CYS A 110 4.08 -11.59 10.70
CA CYS A 110 5.42 -10.99 10.70
C CYS A 110 5.66 -9.96 11.81
N PHE A 111 4.70 -9.80 12.75
CA PHE A 111 4.60 -8.74 13.78
C PHE A 111 5.72 -8.75 14.85
N THR A 112 6.86 -9.39 14.62
CA THR A 112 7.85 -9.61 15.67
C THR A 112 8.72 -8.39 16.02
N THR A 113 8.69 -7.31 15.23
CA THR A 113 9.55 -6.13 15.43
C THR A 113 8.89 -4.82 14.95
N ASP A 114 9.07 -3.73 15.70
CA ASP A 114 8.57 -2.39 15.34
C ASP A 114 9.12 -1.93 13.97
N SER A 115 10.39 -2.25 13.70
CA SER A 115 11.04 -1.97 12.41
C SER A 115 10.35 -2.60 11.20
N PHE A 116 9.67 -3.74 11.38
CA PHE A 116 8.91 -4.36 10.31
C PHE A 116 7.57 -3.63 10.10
N GLN A 117 6.92 -3.22 11.18
CA GLN A 117 5.69 -2.44 11.10
C GLN A 117 5.94 -1.11 10.41
N ASP A 118 7.00 -0.40 10.80
CA ASP A 118 7.44 0.84 10.13
C ASP A 118 7.65 0.63 8.64
N LEU A 119 8.40 -0.43 8.26
CA LEU A 119 8.64 -0.77 6.87
C LEU A 119 7.33 -1.05 6.11
N ALA A 120 6.41 -1.82 6.71
CA ALA A 120 5.13 -2.13 6.08
C ALA A 120 4.31 -0.84 5.88
N VAL A 121 4.13 -0.04 6.93
CA VAL A 121 3.40 1.24 6.88
C VAL A 121 4.00 2.16 5.83
N GLU A 122 5.34 2.32 5.82
CA GLU A 122 6.05 3.14 4.84
C GLU A 122 5.84 2.64 3.40
N THR A 123 5.96 1.32 3.18
CA THR A 123 5.76 0.71 1.85
C THR A 123 4.36 1.00 1.31
N TYR A 124 3.30 0.74 2.09
CA TYR A 124 1.93 0.99 1.62
C TYR A 124 1.65 2.48 1.45
N TYR A 125 2.14 3.32 2.37
CA TYR A 125 2.03 4.77 2.25
C TYR A 125 2.64 5.29 0.93
N ASN A 126 3.83 4.82 0.59
CA ASN A 126 4.49 5.18 -0.67
C ASN A 126 3.76 4.61 -1.89
N ALA A 127 3.20 3.41 -1.80
CA ALA A 127 2.38 2.84 -2.87
C ALA A 127 1.14 3.70 -3.16
N PHE A 128 0.43 4.18 -2.14
CA PHE A 128 -0.70 5.10 -2.32
C PHE A 128 -0.27 6.46 -2.91
N LYS A 129 0.91 6.97 -2.54
CA LYS A 129 1.47 8.16 -3.22
C LYS A 129 1.71 7.94 -4.71
N ILE A 130 2.23 6.78 -5.09
CA ILE A 130 2.44 6.40 -6.49
C ILE A 130 1.10 6.36 -7.23
N VAL A 131 0.04 5.82 -6.61
CA VAL A 131 -1.32 5.80 -7.18
C VAL A 131 -1.89 7.22 -7.34
N ILE A 132 -1.63 8.13 -6.40
CA ILE A 132 -2.04 9.54 -6.52
C ILE A 132 -1.31 10.19 -7.71
N GLU A 133 0.01 10.01 -7.81
CA GLU A 133 0.82 10.52 -8.93
C GLU A 133 0.32 9.96 -10.27
N HIS A 134 0.02 8.66 -10.35
CA HIS A 134 -0.56 8.01 -11.51
C HIS A 134 -1.86 8.69 -11.95
N ASN A 135 -2.79 8.89 -11.01
CA ASN A 135 -4.06 9.55 -11.28
C ASN A 135 -3.86 11.00 -11.78
N GLU A 136 -2.94 11.75 -11.18
CA GLU A 136 -2.60 13.10 -11.62
C GLU A 136 -2.04 13.11 -13.05
N GLN A 137 -1.13 12.19 -13.38
CA GLN A 137 -0.57 12.07 -14.73
C GLN A 137 -1.64 11.67 -15.76
N MET A 138 -2.49 10.70 -15.42
CA MET A 138 -3.59 10.25 -16.26
C MET A 138 -4.63 11.35 -16.50
N SER A 139 -4.91 12.18 -15.50
CA SER A 139 -5.85 13.32 -15.61
C SER A 139 -5.38 14.42 -16.57
N LYS A 140 -4.07 14.52 -16.81
CA LYS A 140 -3.46 15.51 -17.74
C LYS A 140 -3.48 15.05 -19.19
N LEU A 141 -3.87 13.81 -19.48
CA LEU A 141 -3.92 13.28 -20.83
C LEU A 141 -5.20 13.73 -21.55
N ASN A 142 -5.04 14.34 -22.73
CA ASN A 142 -6.14 14.58 -23.65
C ASN A 142 -6.48 13.30 -24.43
N CYS A 143 -7.67 13.27 -25.06
CA CYS A 143 -8.20 12.12 -25.82
C CYS A 143 -7.16 11.51 -26.79
N PHE A 144 -6.47 12.34 -27.58
CA PHE A 144 -5.47 11.89 -28.56
C PHE A 144 -4.17 11.35 -27.93
N THR A 145 -3.72 11.93 -26.81
CA THR A 145 -2.49 11.49 -26.13
C THR A 145 -2.67 10.24 -25.29
N ARG A 146 -3.94 9.87 -25.02
CA ARG A 146 -4.29 8.74 -24.15
C ARG A 146 -3.79 7.41 -24.71
N CYS A 147 -3.90 7.17 -26.01
CA CYS A 147 -3.56 5.88 -26.61
C CYS A 147 -2.06 5.51 -26.53
N PHE A 148 -1.16 6.50 -26.54
CA PHE A 148 0.29 6.26 -26.53
C PHE A 148 0.93 6.50 -25.17
N LYS A 149 0.50 7.56 -24.45
CA LYS A 149 1.10 7.92 -23.16
C LYS A 149 0.52 7.14 -21.98
N ALA A 150 -0.73 6.68 -22.05
CA ALA A 150 -1.33 5.94 -20.93
C ALA A 150 -0.59 4.63 -20.66
N LYS A 151 -0.25 3.87 -21.71
CA LYS A 151 0.51 2.62 -21.55
C LYS A 151 1.88 2.86 -20.92
N LYS A 152 2.57 3.93 -21.33
CA LYS A 152 3.86 4.30 -20.74
C LYS A 152 3.72 4.66 -19.25
N ILE A 153 2.74 5.50 -18.90
CA ILE A 153 2.45 5.88 -17.52
C ILE A 153 2.11 4.66 -16.66
N GLN A 154 1.31 3.74 -17.21
CA GLN A 154 0.95 2.49 -16.54
C GLN A 154 2.19 1.64 -16.24
N THR A 155 3.03 1.36 -17.25
CA THR A 155 4.25 0.57 -17.07
C THR A 155 5.22 1.21 -16.07
N GLU A 156 5.40 2.53 -16.12
CA GLU A 156 6.22 3.25 -15.14
C GLU A 156 5.65 3.15 -13.72
N THR A 157 4.32 3.18 -13.58
CA THR A 157 3.62 3.05 -12.30
C THR A 157 3.80 1.64 -11.73
N GLU A 158 3.60 0.60 -12.55
CA GLU A 158 3.82 -0.80 -12.17
C GLU A 158 5.26 -1.03 -11.70
N GLN A 159 6.26 -0.48 -12.41
CA GLN A 159 7.66 -0.57 -12.01
C GLN A 159 7.93 0.12 -10.67
N LYS A 160 7.35 1.30 -10.44
CA LYS A 160 7.46 2.00 -9.15
C LYS A 160 6.83 1.20 -8.01
N LEU A 161 5.65 0.62 -8.23
CA LEU A 161 4.98 -0.24 -7.24
C LEU A 161 5.84 -1.47 -6.92
N ASN A 162 6.30 -2.20 -7.94
CA ASN A 162 7.18 -3.37 -7.76
C ASN A 162 8.44 -3.02 -6.97
N THR A 163 9.08 -1.91 -7.31
CA THR A 163 10.27 -1.43 -6.59
C THR A 163 9.96 -1.12 -5.13
N THR A 164 8.82 -0.49 -4.86
CA THR A 164 8.38 -0.12 -3.51
C THR A 164 8.09 -1.34 -2.63
N PHE A 165 7.47 -2.39 -3.19
CA PHE A 165 7.16 -3.62 -2.47
C PHE A 165 8.33 -4.60 -2.35
N SER A 166 9.36 -4.46 -3.20
CA SER A 166 10.51 -5.38 -3.22
C SER A 166 11.23 -5.51 -1.87
N ARG A 167 11.35 -4.41 -1.11
CA ARG A 167 11.99 -4.38 0.22
C ARG A 167 11.15 -5.11 1.27
N LEU A 168 9.84 -4.88 1.26
CA LEU A 168 8.91 -5.55 2.17
C LEU A 168 8.82 -7.05 1.86
N ALA A 169 8.73 -7.42 0.58
CA ALA A 169 8.73 -8.82 0.15
C ALA A 169 10.00 -9.55 0.59
N LYS A 170 11.17 -8.91 0.49
CA LYS A 170 12.44 -9.45 0.98
C LYS A 170 12.44 -9.64 2.50
N ALA A 171 11.98 -8.64 3.25
CA ALA A 171 11.91 -8.72 4.71
C ALA A 171 10.98 -9.84 5.21
N ILE A 172 9.88 -10.12 4.49
CA ILE A 172 8.99 -11.26 4.80
C ILE A 172 9.68 -12.59 4.47
N GLY A 173 10.43 -12.66 3.37
CA GLY A 173 11.18 -13.87 2.98
C GLY A 173 12.27 -14.25 3.98
N GLU A 174 12.96 -13.28 4.57
CA GLU A 174 14.02 -13.52 5.57
C GLU A 174 13.48 -14.01 6.92
N LYS A 175 12.20 -13.75 7.24
CA LYS A 175 11.58 -14.16 8.51
C LYS A 175 10.95 -15.56 8.49
N ARG A 176 10.93 -16.27 7.34
CA ARG A 176 10.32 -17.60 7.19
C ARG A 176 11.32 -18.74 7.30
#